data_AF-A0A3D2J758-F1
#
_entry.id   AF-A0A3D2J758-F1
#
_cell.length_a   1.000
_cell.length_b   1.000
_cell.length_c   1.000
_cell.angle_alpha   90.00
_cell.angle_beta   90.00
_cell.angle_gamma   90.00
#
_symmetry.space_group_name_H-M   'P 1'
#
loop_
_entity.id
_entity.type
_entity.pdbx_description
1 polymer ?
#
loop_
_entity_poly.entity_id
_entity_poly.type
_entity_poly.pdbx_seq_one_letter_code
_entity_poly.pdbx_strand_id
1 'polypeptide(L)'
;MLKIYEVSMHIVVAGVDHTTASIALRERLSCSSRRIPQVLSATNALMQESVLLSTCNRIELYAVCAEVEEGKAHLLHVLGTINDMPQEELLAHSYCFVDDEAVSHLFGVTCGLYSLVLGEPQIQGQVAEALEIAQGSGYAGPITSALFRAALVTGKRARSETSISRNAVSISHVAVQLAKELFVDLHTANVLLVGSGQMSEVAARNLLDNGAHQLVIVNRTHENAIDLAQSLGATH
;
A
#
# COMPACT_ATOMS: atom_id res chain seq x y z
N MET A 1 38.33 -1.61 -31.19
CA MET A 1 37.31 -2.62 -30.82
C MET A 1 36.67 -2.14 -29.54
N LEU A 2 35.66 -1.25 -29.63
CA LEU A 2 34.94 -0.77 -28.47
C LEU A 2 34.10 -1.94 -27.94
N LYS A 3 34.40 -2.41 -26.72
CA LYS A 3 33.44 -3.19 -25.94
C LYS A 3 32.26 -2.25 -25.67
N ILE A 4 31.16 -2.47 -26.36
CA ILE A 4 29.87 -1.98 -25.91
C ILE A 4 29.64 -2.75 -24.60
N TYR A 5 29.88 -2.10 -23.47
CA TYR A 5 29.38 -2.61 -22.20
C TYR A 5 27.86 -2.58 -22.34
N GLU A 6 27.22 -3.74 -22.50
CA GLU A 6 25.80 -3.87 -22.16
C GLU A 6 25.72 -3.49 -20.68
N VAL A 7 25.24 -2.27 -20.41
CA VAL A 7 24.92 -1.89 -19.04
C VAL A 7 23.66 -2.66 -18.71
N SER A 8 23.83 -3.83 -18.08
CA SER A 8 22.72 -4.64 -17.59
C SER A 8 21.95 -3.79 -16.58
N MET A 9 20.66 -3.60 -16.83
CA MET A 9 19.78 -2.88 -15.92
C MET A 9 18.97 -3.88 -15.13
N HIS A 10 19.02 -3.76 -13.82
CA HIS A 10 18.34 -4.63 -12.88
C HIS A 10 17.19 -3.89 -12.20
N ILE A 11 16.07 -4.60 -12.05
CA ILE A 11 14.93 -4.11 -11.25
C ILE A 11 15.14 -4.64 -9.83
N VAL A 12 15.18 -3.74 -8.85
CA VAL A 12 15.33 -4.13 -7.45
C VAL A 12 14.19 -3.55 -6.62
N VAL A 13 13.76 -4.27 -5.60
CA VAL A 13 12.86 -3.77 -4.57
C VAL A 13 13.41 -4.10 -3.21
N ALA A 14 13.37 -3.13 -2.30
CA ALA A 14 13.54 -3.34 -0.87
C ALA A 14 12.30 -2.86 -0.14
N GLY A 15 11.88 -3.57 0.89
CA GLY A 15 10.69 -3.17 1.64
C GLY A 15 10.49 -3.92 2.94
N VAL A 16 9.48 -3.49 3.67
CA VAL A 16 8.92 -4.21 4.82
C VAL A 16 7.41 -4.32 4.64
N ASP A 17 6.82 -5.38 5.19
CA ASP A 17 5.37 -5.50 5.21
C ASP A 17 4.84 -6.14 6.50
N HIS A 18 3.53 -6.29 6.56
CA HIS A 18 2.82 -6.84 7.72
C HIS A 18 3.24 -8.27 8.12
N THR A 19 3.93 -9.02 7.25
CA THR A 19 4.44 -10.37 7.56
C THR A 19 5.81 -10.31 8.24
N THR A 20 6.61 -9.28 7.96
CA THR A 20 7.98 -9.15 8.46
C THR A 20 8.11 -8.14 9.59
N ALA A 21 7.20 -7.17 9.68
CA ALA A 21 7.27 -6.03 10.60
C ALA A 21 6.01 -5.82 11.43
N SER A 22 6.21 -5.48 12.71
CA SER A 22 5.13 -5.07 13.61
C SER A 22 4.42 -3.81 13.10
N ILE A 23 3.19 -3.58 13.57
CA ILE A 23 2.45 -2.36 13.22
C ILE A 23 3.19 -1.09 13.64
N ALA A 24 3.81 -1.08 14.83
CA ALA A 24 4.57 0.06 15.33
C ALA A 24 5.78 0.38 14.44
N LEU A 25 6.45 -0.64 13.90
CA LEU A 25 7.57 -0.46 12.97
C LEU A 25 7.06 0.09 11.62
N ARG A 26 5.95 -0.44 11.11
CA ARG A 26 5.34 0.03 9.86
C ARG A 26 4.83 1.46 9.95
N GLU A 27 4.21 1.86 11.07
CA GLU A 27 3.79 3.24 11.31
C GLU A 27 4.98 4.19 11.32
N ARG A 28 6.08 3.78 11.96
CA ARG A 28 7.36 4.51 11.91
C ARG A 28 7.96 4.60 10.52
N LEU A 29 7.66 3.72 9.58
CA LEU A 29 8.15 3.84 8.20
C LEU A 29 7.12 4.46 7.25
N SER A 30 5.87 4.58 7.69
CA SER A 30 4.80 5.09 6.84
C SER A 30 5.15 6.47 6.29
N CYS A 31 4.97 6.62 4.98
CA CYS A 31 5.29 7.84 4.25
C CYS A 31 4.01 8.38 3.60
N SER A 32 3.67 9.63 3.87
CA SER A 32 2.51 10.28 3.24
C SER A 32 2.84 10.67 1.80
N SER A 33 1.82 10.69 0.93
CA SER A 33 1.96 11.06 -0.50
C SER A 33 2.73 12.37 -0.72
N ARG A 34 2.64 13.34 0.21
CA ARG A 34 3.37 14.62 0.15
C ARG A 34 4.88 14.49 0.41
N ARG A 35 5.29 13.51 1.22
CA ARG A 35 6.71 13.26 1.55
C ARG A 35 7.39 12.35 0.53
N ILE A 36 6.63 11.57 -0.25
CA ILE A 36 7.18 10.64 -1.25
C ILE A 36 8.22 11.30 -2.18
N PRO A 37 7.99 12.47 -2.79
CA PRO A 37 8.98 13.09 -3.66
C PRO A 37 10.30 13.42 -2.96
N GLN A 38 10.24 13.76 -1.66
CA GLN A 38 11.43 14.03 -0.85
C GLN A 38 12.23 12.75 -0.60
N VAL A 39 11.55 11.62 -0.34
CA VAL A 39 12.20 10.32 -0.17
C VAL A 39 12.84 9.85 -1.48
N LEU A 40 12.12 9.97 -2.60
CA LEU A 40 12.65 9.59 -3.91
C LEU A 40 13.88 10.43 -4.29
N SER A 41 13.97 11.69 -3.84
CA SER A 41 15.16 12.52 -4.07
C SER A 41 16.46 11.93 -3.52
N ALA A 42 16.37 11.12 -2.45
CA ALA A 42 17.51 10.44 -1.87
C ALA A 42 18.01 9.25 -2.71
N THR A 43 17.26 8.80 -3.72
CA THR A 43 17.63 7.69 -4.63
C THR A 43 18.50 8.13 -5.81
N ASN A 44 18.51 9.43 -6.14
CA ASN A 44 19.02 9.96 -7.42
C ASN A 44 20.53 9.82 -7.67
N ALA A 45 21.32 9.50 -6.65
CA ALA A 45 22.77 9.34 -6.83
C ALA A 45 23.16 7.99 -7.44
N LEU A 46 22.33 6.95 -7.26
CA LEU A 46 22.65 5.56 -7.61
C LEU A 46 21.56 4.86 -8.42
N MET A 47 20.37 5.47 -8.56
CA MET A 47 19.22 4.89 -9.25
C MET A 47 18.80 5.75 -10.43
N GLN A 48 18.49 5.10 -11.56
CA GLN A 48 17.98 5.80 -12.75
C GLN A 48 16.49 6.08 -12.67
N GLU A 49 15.74 5.16 -12.05
CA GLU A 49 14.31 5.26 -11.88
C GLU A 49 13.94 4.71 -10.50
N SER A 50 12.94 5.30 -9.84
CA SER A 50 12.45 4.81 -8.55
C SER A 50 10.96 5.12 -8.32
N VAL A 51 10.29 4.21 -7.60
CA VAL A 51 8.88 4.34 -7.19
C VAL A 51 8.73 3.83 -5.76
N LEU A 52 8.11 4.64 -4.90
CA LEU A 52 7.83 4.27 -3.51
C LEU A 52 6.34 3.93 -3.35
N LEU A 53 6.05 2.68 -3.02
CA LEU A 53 4.73 2.23 -2.59
C LEU A 53 4.66 2.28 -1.07
N SER A 54 3.84 3.18 -0.54
CA SER A 54 3.62 3.34 0.91
C SER A 54 2.14 3.14 1.22
N THR A 55 1.82 2.09 1.98
CA THR A 55 0.47 1.77 2.45
C THR A 55 0.48 1.61 3.97
N CYS A 56 -0.68 1.33 4.57
CA CYS A 56 -0.71 0.96 5.99
C CYS A 56 0.02 -0.36 6.27
N ASN A 57 0.11 -1.28 5.30
CA ASN A 57 0.59 -2.65 5.49
C ASN A 57 1.94 -2.94 4.86
N ARG A 58 2.48 -2.03 4.04
CA ARG A 58 3.81 -2.17 3.43
C ARG A 58 4.42 -0.83 3.08
N ILE A 59 5.74 -0.81 3.09
CA ILE A 59 6.53 0.21 2.42
C ILE A 59 7.57 -0.48 1.54
N GLU A 60 7.58 -0.13 0.26
CA GLU A 60 8.42 -0.77 -0.74
C GLU A 60 8.98 0.28 -1.68
N LEU A 61 10.29 0.29 -1.82
CA LEU A 61 10.98 1.15 -2.76
C LEU A 61 11.47 0.28 -3.91
N TYR A 62 10.93 0.53 -5.11
CA TYR A 62 11.32 -0.11 -6.36
C TYR A 62 12.30 0.82 -7.07
N ALA A 63 13.34 0.26 -7.69
CA ALA A 63 14.28 1.05 -8.47
C ALA A 63 14.93 0.26 -9.61
N VAL A 64 15.54 1.01 -10.53
CA VAL A 64 16.40 0.48 -11.60
C VAL A 64 17.84 0.87 -11.35
N CYS A 65 18.73 -0.12 -11.31
CA CYS A 65 20.16 0.03 -11.01
C CYS A 65 21.02 -0.80 -11.97
N ALA A 66 22.31 -0.43 -12.08
CA ALA A 66 23.28 -1.21 -12.84
C ALA A 66 23.89 -2.36 -12.01
N GLU A 67 24.08 -2.14 -10.71
CA GLU A 67 24.72 -3.08 -9.79
C GLU A 67 23.74 -3.48 -8.68
N VAL A 68 23.38 -4.76 -8.64
CA VAL A 68 22.32 -5.29 -7.77
C VAL A 68 22.59 -5.06 -6.29
N GLU A 69 23.80 -5.40 -5.81
CA GLU A 69 24.11 -5.35 -4.38
C GLU A 69 24.24 -3.92 -3.85
N GLU A 70 24.84 -3.04 -4.64
CA GLU A 70 24.88 -1.60 -4.35
C GLU A 70 23.47 -1.00 -4.38
N GLY A 71 22.66 -1.46 -5.34
CA GLY A 71 21.26 -1.10 -5.46
C GLY A 71 20.46 -1.43 -4.19
N LYS A 72 20.48 -2.70 -3.76
CA LYS A 72 19.80 -3.16 -2.53
C LYS A 72 20.24 -2.37 -1.30
N ALA A 73 21.56 -2.22 -1.10
CA ALA A 73 22.11 -1.50 0.04
C ALA A 73 21.63 -0.04 0.06
N HIS A 74 21.58 0.60 -1.11
CA HIS A 74 21.11 1.98 -1.23
C HIS A 74 19.61 2.11 -0.94
N LEU A 75 18.77 1.20 -1.43
CA LEU A 75 17.33 1.24 -1.14
C LEU A 75 17.05 1.10 0.37
N LEU A 76 17.74 0.17 1.02
CA LEU A 76 17.64 -0.01 2.48
C LEU A 76 18.11 1.22 3.24
N HIS A 77 19.20 1.86 2.79
CA HIS A 77 19.66 3.11 3.36
C HIS A 77 18.58 4.21 3.24
N VAL A 78 18.01 4.42 2.05
CA VAL A 78 16.95 5.42 1.82
C VAL A 78 15.73 5.15 2.71
N LEU A 79 15.28 3.89 2.81
CA LEU A 79 14.17 3.53 3.70
C LEU A 79 14.48 3.85 5.17
N GLY A 80 15.71 3.60 5.64
CA GLY A 80 16.14 3.95 6.98
C GLY A 80 16.07 5.45 7.28
N THR A 81 16.30 6.30 6.28
CA THR A 81 16.27 7.77 6.44
C THR A 81 14.86 8.36 6.57
N ILE A 82 13.79 7.62 6.23
CA ILE A 82 12.42 8.17 6.21
C ILE A 82 12.03 8.71 7.60
N ASN A 83 12.44 8.04 8.68
CA ASN A 83 12.21 8.46 10.07
C ASN A 83 13.34 7.99 11.00
N ASP A 84 14.60 8.12 10.55
CA ASP A 84 15.82 7.83 11.34
C ASP A 84 15.82 6.42 11.99
N MET A 85 15.42 5.40 11.22
CA MET A 85 15.42 4.03 11.70
C MET A 85 16.85 3.47 11.71
N PRO A 86 17.31 2.85 12.82
CA PRO A 86 18.57 2.12 12.85
C PRO A 86 18.62 1.07 11.74
N GLN A 87 19.73 1.05 10.99
CA GLN A 87 19.89 0.16 9.84
C GLN A 87 19.78 -1.32 10.24
N GLU A 88 20.29 -1.69 11.42
CA GLU A 88 20.18 -3.05 11.96
C GLU A 88 18.73 -3.45 12.24
N GLU A 89 17.92 -2.53 12.80
CA GLU A 89 16.48 -2.75 13.04
C GLU A 89 15.75 -2.94 11.71
N LEU A 90 16.03 -2.10 10.72
CA LEU A 90 15.41 -2.22 9.39
C LEU A 90 15.78 -3.52 8.70
N LEU A 91 17.07 -3.88 8.70
CA LEU A 91 17.59 -5.08 8.04
C LEU A 91 16.92 -6.35 8.55
N ALA A 92 16.71 -6.45 9.87
CA ALA A 92 16.08 -7.62 10.51
C ALA A 92 14.64 -7.87 10.04
N HIS A 93 13.96 -6.85 9.52
CA HIS A 93 12.56 -6.92 9.09
C HIS A 93 12.37 -6.70 7.58
N SER A 94 13.44 -6.42 6.85
CA SER A 94 13.38 -6.11 5.42
C SER A 94 13.52 -7.35 4.54
N TYR A 95 12.91 -7.28 3.36
CA TYR A 95 13.18 -8.17 2.25
C TYR A 95 13.72 -7.39 1.06
N CYS A 96 14.45 -8.08 0.19
CA CYS A 96 14.92 -7.57 -1.08
C CYS A 96 14.68 -8.61 -2.17
N PHE A 97 14.12 -8.18 -3.31
CA PHE A 97 13.95 -9.02 -4.49
C PHE A 97 14.61 -8.36 -5.70
N VAL A 98 14.98 -9.18 -6.68
CA VAL A 98 15.72 -8.76 -7.89
C VAL A 98 15.05 -9.32 -9.14
N ASP A 99 15.01 -8.51 -10.18
CA ASP A 99 14.52 -8.84 -11.52
C ASP A 99 13.18 -9.58 -11.48
N ASP A 100 13.13 -10.83 -11.94
CA ASP A 100 11.92 -11.64 -12.01
C ASP A 100 11.21 -11.78 -10.66
N GLU A 101 11.97 -11.84 -9.55
CA GLU A 101 11.38 -11.88 -8.20
C GLU A 101 10.74 -10.54 -7.85
N ALA A 102 11.39 -9.41 -8.18
CA ALA A 102 10.84 -8.08 -7.93
C ALA A 102 9.57 -7.82 -8.76
N VAL A 103 9.58 -8.26 -10.03
CA VAL A 103 8.42 -8.18 -10.93
C VAL A 103 7.27 -9.05 -10.41
N SER A 104 7.56 -10.31 -10.09
CA SER A 104 6.56 -11.25 -9.57
C SER A 104 5.98 -10.78 -8.26
N HIS A 105 6.81 -10.20 -7.39
CA HIS A 105 6.40 -9.61 -6.13
C HIS A 105 5.41 -8.47 -6.35
N LEU A 106 5.75 -7.47 -7.17
CA LEU A 106 4.85 -6.36 -7.48
C LEU A 106 3.52 -6.83 -8.09
N PHE A 107 3.56 -7.83 -8.96
CA PHE A 107 2.35 -8.41 -9.55
C PHE A 107 1.50 -9.06 -8.47
N GLY A 108 2.10 -9.85 -7.58
CA GLY A 108 1.41 -10.45 -6.44
C GLY A 108 0.81 -9.42 -5.48
N VAL A 109 1.55 -8.36 -5.16
CA VAL A 109 1.05 -7.21 -4.38
C VAL A 109 -0.16 -6.59 -5.06
N THR A 110 -0.07 -6.31 -6.37
CA THR A 110 -1.13 -5.63 -7.14
C THR A 110 -2.36 -6.53 -7.35
N CYS A 111 -2.18 -7.85 -7.36
CA CYS A 111 -3.26 -8.83 -7.32
C CYS A 111 -3.91 -8.96 -5.93
N GLY A 112 -3.28 -8.42 -4.88
CA GLY A 112 -3.72 -8.55 -3.49
C GLY A 112 -3.38 -9.90 -2.87
N LEU A 113 -2.42 -10.67 -3.44
CA LEU A 113 -1.97 -11.96 -2.90
C LEU A 113 -1.22 -11.81 -1.58
N TYR A 114 -0.52 -10.68 -1.43
CA TYR A 114 0.26 -10.35 -0.23
C TYR A 114 -0.42 -9.27 0.61
N SER A 115 -1.71 -9.05 0.44
CA SER A 115 -2.45 -8.12 1.30
C SER A 115 -2.87 -8.82 2.59
N LEU A 116 -2.91 -8.08 3.71
CA LEU A 116 -3.41 -8.59 5.00
C LEU A 116 -4.80 -9.22 4.85
N VAL A 117 -5.64 -8.65 3.98
CA VAL A 117 -6.79 -9.35 3.44
C VAL A 117 -6.55 -9.70 1.99
N LEU A 118 -6.61 -11.00 1.69
CA LEU A 118 -6.47 -11.54 0.36
C LEU A 118 -7.47 -10.91 -0.62
N GLY A 119 -6.95 -10.41 -1.75
CA GLY A 119 -7.77 -9.86 -2.85
C GLY A 119 -8.31 -8.46 -2.61
N GLU A 120 -7.87 -7.77 -1.57
CA GLU A 120 -8.32 -6.42 -1.20
C GLU A 120 -8.28 -5.44 -2.39
N PRO A 121 -9.38 -4.71 -2.68
CA PRO A 121 -9.48 -3.91 -3.90
C PRO A 121 -8.54 -2.68 -3.94
N GLN A 122 -8.21 -2.10 -2.80
CA GLN A 122 -7.61 -0.78 -2.67
C GLN A 122 -6.12 -0.76 -3.05
N ILE A 123 -5.40 -1.87 -2.85
CA ILE A 123 -3.97 -1.95 -3.20
C ILE A 123 -3.67 -1.54 -4.65
N GLN A 124 -4.58 -1.82 -5.59
CA GLN A 124 -4.42 -1.38 -7.00
C GLN A 124 -4.45 0.14 -7.15
N GLY A 125 -5.33 0.81 -6.40
CA GLY A 125 -5.38 2.27 -6.37
C GLY A 125 -4.09 2.86 -5.80
N GLN A 126 -3.56 2.25 -4.74
CA GLN A 126 -2.30 2.67 -4.11
C GLN A 126 -1.09 2.46 -5.01
N VAL A 127 -1.04 1.36 -5.77
CA VAL A 127 0.00 1.10 -6.78
C VAL A 127 -0.08 2.12 -7.93
N ALA A 128 -1.30 2.48 -8.36
CA ALA A 128 -1.50 3.51 -9.39
C ALA A 128 -1.07 4.90 -8.89
N GLU A 129 -1.46 5.27 -7.67
CA GLU A 129 -1.07 6.54 -7.03
C GLU A 129 0.46 6.63 -6.85
N ALA A 130 1.11 5.55 -6.41
CA ALA A 130 2.56 5.50 -6.26
C ALA A 130 3.29 5.79 -7.59
N LEU A 131 2.82 5.18 -8.69
CA LEU A 131 3.34 5.45 -10.02
C LEU A 131 3.10 6.91 -10.44
N GLU A 132 1.88 7.43 -10.24
CA GLU A 132 1.51 8.79 -10.61
C GLU A 132 2.39 9.84 -9.89
N ILE A 133 2.61 9.67 -8.58
CA ILE A 133 3.46 10.55 -7.79
C ILE A 133 4.91 10.51 -8.29
N ALA A 134 5.45 9.31 -8.54
CA ALA A 134 6.81 9.16 -9.02
C ALA A 134 7.00 9.75 -10.43
N GLN A 135 6.01 9.60 -11.31
CA GLN A 135 6.00 10.22 -12.65
C GLN A 135 5.92 11.75 -12.57
N GLY A 136 4.97 12.28 -11.78
CA GLY A 136 4.80 13.72 -11.60
C GLY A 136 6.01 14.41 -10.96
N SER A 137 6.83 13.64 -10.25
CA SER A 137 8.05 14.10 -9.58
C SER A 137 9.33 13.81 -10.39
N GLY A 138 9.24 13.17 -11.55
CA GLY A 138 10.37 12.88 -12.44
C GLY A 138 11.27 11.71 -12.01
N TYR A 139 10.83 10.86 -11.08
CA TYR A 139 11.60 9.71 -10.59
C TYR A 139 11.22 8.39 -11.26
N ALA A 140 9.99 8.27 -11.78
CA ALA A 140 9.62 7.13 -12.62
C ALA A 140 10.04 7.39 -14.07
N GLY A 141 10.76 6.44 -14.67
CA GLY A 141 11.12 6.44 -16.08
C GLY A 141 10.40 5.35 -16.87
N PRO A 142 10.86 5.04 -18.10
CA PRO A 142 10.23 4.06 -18.98
C PRO A 142 10.10 2.65 -18.37
N ILE A 143 11.11 2.18 -17.63
CA ILE A 143 11.16 0.80 -17.13
C ILE A 143 10.15 0.61 -15.99
N THR A 144 10.23 1.45 -14.96
CA THR A 144 9.30 1.47 -13.81
C THR A 144 7.87 1.76 -14.26
N SER A 145 7.68 2.67 -15.23
CA SER A 145 6.35 2.96 -15.78
C SER A 145 5.75 1.75 -16.50
N ALA A 146 6.54 1.03 -17.30
CA ALA A 146 6.10 -0.18 -17.97
C ALA A 146 5.76 -1.28 -16.96
N LEU A 147 6.63 -1.49 -15.97
CA LEU A 147 6.47 -2.47 -14.89
C LEU A 147 5.17 -2.23 -14.10
N PHE A 148 4.96 -1.03 -13.56
CA PHE A 148 3.80 -0.73 -12.73
C PHE A 148 2.49 -0.78 -13.54
N ARG A 149 2.50 -0.34 -14.81
CA ARG A 149 1.34 -0.48 -15.70
C ARG A 149 1.02 -1.94 -15.98
N ALA A 150 2.02 -2.78 -16.23
CA ALA A 150 1.84 -4.21 -16.39
C ALA A 150 1.26 -4.84 -15.12
N ALA A 151 1.76 -4.46 -13.94
CA ALA A 151 1.24 -4.93 -12.66
C ALA A 151 -0.24 -4.55 -12.47
N LEU A 152 -0.64 -3.32 -12.82
CA LEU A 152 -2.03 -2.87 -12.75
C LEU A 152 -2.94 -3.65 -13.71
N VAL A 153 -2.47 -3.95 -14.93
CA VAL A 153 -3.21 -4.82 -15.87
C VAL A 153 -3.35 -6.23 -15.31
N THR A 154 -2.27 -6.82 -14.80
CA THR A 154 -2.29 -8.14 -14.16
C THR A 154 -3.25 -8.18 -12.98
N GLY A 155 -3.25 -7.16 -12.13
CA GLY A 155 -4.20 -7.02 -11.03
C GLY A 155 -5.65 -6.99 -11.50
N LYS A 156 -5.97 -6.22 -12.55
CA LYS A 156 -7.32 -6.19 -13.14
C LYS A 156 -7.73 -7.56 -13.66
N ARG A 157 -6.85 -8.23 -14.40
CA ARG A 157 -7.07 -9.59 -14.91
C ARG A 157 -7.31 -10.60 -13.80
N ALA A 158 -6.50 -10.59 -12.74
CA ALA A 158 -6.69 -11.48 -11.60
C ALA A 158 -8.09 -11.33 -10.98
N ARG A 159 -8.63 -10.12 -10.90
CA ARG A 159 -9.98 -9.88 -10.37
C ARG A 159 -11.10 -10.31 -11.31
N SER A 160 -10.92 -10.14 -12.62
CA SER A 160 -11.95 -10.49 -13.61
C SER A 160 -11.93 -11.96 -14.02
N GLU A 161 -10.75 -12.59 -14.01
CA GLU A 161 -10.52 -13.94 -14.52
C GLU A 161 -10.49 -14.99 -13.40
N THR A 162 -10.39 -14.58 -12.13
CA THR A 162 -10.32 -15.50 -10.99
C THR A 162 -11.37 -15.17 -9.92
N SER A 163 -11.44 -16.03 -8.90
CA SER A 163 -12.33 -15.81 -7.74
C SER A 163 -11.68 -15.01 -6.60
N ILE A 164 -10.47 -14.46 -6.79
CA ILE A 164 -9.73 -13.74 -5.74
C ILE A 164 -10.51 -12.55 -5.15
N SER A 165 -11.39 -11.94 -5.94
CA SER A 165 -12.22 -10.80 -5.56
C SER A 165 -13.57 -11.19 -4.95
N ARG A 166 -14.05 -12.43 -5.16
CA ARG A 166 -15.44 -12.82 -4.81
C ARG A 166 -15.73 -12.76 -3.31
N ASN A 167 -14.70 -12.94 -2.48
CA ASN A 167 -14.78 -12.89 -1.02
C ASN A 167 -13.67 -11.99 -0.45
N ALA A 168 -13.24 -10.95 -1.19
CA ALA A 168 -12.27 -10.00 -0.65
C ALA A 168 -12.93 -9.21 0.49
N VAL A 169 -12.80 -9.76 1.69
CA VAL A 169 -13.32 -9.18 2.92
C VAL A 169 -12.53 -7.90 3.18
N SER A 170 -13.12 -6.71 3.15
CA SER A 170 -12.32 -5.53 3.53
C SER A 170 -11.84 -5.65 4.97
N ILE A 171 -10.73 -4.99 5.34
CA ILE A 171 -10.30 -4.89 6.75
C ILE A 171 -11.47 -4.41 7.63
N SER A 172 -12.27 -3.48 7.10
CA SER A 172 -13.50 -3.01 7.73
C SER A 172 -14.51 -4.13 8.00
N HIS A 173 -14.73 -5.07 7.07
CA HIS A 173 -15.60 -6.22 7.32
C HIS A 173 -15.00 -7.18 8.36
N VAL A 174 -13.68 -7.42 8.34
CA VAL A 174 -13.02 -8.22 9.39
C VAL A 174 -13.24 -7.58 10.77
N ALA A 175 -13.11 -6.25 10.87
CA ALA A 175 -13.37 -5.51 12.10
C ALA A 175 -14.82 -5.66 12.59
N VAL A 176 -15.81 -5.69 11.69
CA VAL A 176 -17.21 -5.92 12.04
C VAL A 176 -17.47 -7.36 12.48
N GLN A 177 -16.84 -8.36 11.83
CA GLN A 177 -16.95 -9.75 12.29
C GLN A 177 -16.34 -9.92 13.68
N LEU A 178 -15.19 -9.31 13.94
CA LEU A 178 -14.61 -9.27 15.27
C LEU A 178 -15.54 -8.59 16.28
N ALA A 179 -16.22 -7.50 15.89
CA ALA A 179 -17.22 -6.87 16.74
C ALA A 179 -18.38 -7.83 17.07
N LYS A 180 -18.84 -8.68 16.14
CA LYS A 180 -19.85 -9.71 16.44
C LYS A 180 -19.37 -10.78 17.40
N GLU A 181 -18.09 -11.12 17.39
CA GLU A 181 -17.53 -12.06 18.36
C GLU A 181 -17.42 -11.45 19.76
N LEU A 182 -17.15 -10.14 19.84
CA LEU A 182 -16.97 -9.42 21.09
C LEU A 182 -18.29 -8.92 21.71
N PHE A 183 -19.29 -8.61 20.88
CA PHE A 183 -20.60 -8.11 21.32
C PHE A 183 -21.67 -9.16 21.09
N VAL A 184 -22.43 -9.49 22.14
CA VAL A 184 -23.50 -10.51 22.11
C VAL A 184 -24.60 -10.16 21.10
N ASP A 185 -24.89 -8.87 20.89
CA ASP A 185 -25.88 -8.40 19.92
C ASP A 185 -25.56 -6.99 19.38
N LEU A 186 -25.18 -6.90 18.10
CA LEU A 186 -24.95 -5.62 17.42
C LEU A 186 -26.21 -4.78 17.26
N HIS A 187 -27.42 -5.36 17.34
CA HIS A 187 -28.68 -4.63 17.30
C HIS A 187 -28.93 -3.74 18.52
N THR A 188 -28.05 -3.79 19.52
CA THR A 188 -28.08 -2.90 20.68
C THR A 188 -26.92 -1.90 20.68
N ALA A 189 -26.00 -2.01 19.72
CA ALA A 189 -24.77 -1.23 19.69
C ALA A 189 -24.98 0.15 19.06
N ASN A 190 -24.58 1.20 19.79
CA ASN A 190 -24.40 2.53 19.24
C ASN A 190 -22.93 2.67 18.81
N VAL A 191 -22.72 2.91 17.52
CA VAL A 191 -21.39 2.90 16.91
C VAL A 191 -20.97 4.32 16.53
N LEU A 192 -19.78 4.73 16.99
CA LEU A 192 -19.12 5.95 16.55
C LEU A 192 -18.06 5.60 15.51
N LEU A 193 -18.24 6.12 14.30
CA LEU A 193 -17.29 6.01 13.20
C LEU A 193 -16.50 7.31 13.07
N VAL A 194 -15.18 7.23 13.19
CA VAL A 194 -14.28 8.38 13.04
C VAL A 194 -13.66 8.36 11.65
N GLY A 195 -13.91 9.41 10.87
CA GLY A 195 -13.47 9.58 9.49
C GLY A 195 -14.58 9.29 8.48
N SER A 196 -14.45 9.88 7.29
CA SER A 196 -15.39 9.75 6.17
C SER A 196 -14.69 9.23 4.90
N GLY A 197 -13.58 8.50 5.05
CA GLY A 197 -12.82 7.96 3.94
C GLY A 197 -13.43 6.68 3.38
N GLN A 198 -12.85 6.17 2.30
CA GLN A 198 -13.33 4.96 1.63
C GLN A 198 -13.41 3.74 2.57
N MET A 199 -12.45 3.57 3.49
CA MET A 199 -12.50 2.51 4.50
C MET A 199 -13.61 2.72 5.54
N SER A 200 -13.86 3.97 5.93
CA SER A 200 -14.93 4.33 6.85
C SER A 200 -16.30 4.04 6.23
N GLU A 201 -16.50 4.39 4.96
CA GLU A 201 -17.74 4.07 4.24
C GLU A 201 -18.00 2.56 4.18
N VAL A 202 -16.98 1.75 3.86
CA VAL A 202 -17.13 0.29 3.82
C VAL A 202 -17.44 -0.28 5.21
N ALA A 203 -16.81 0.26 6.26
CA ALA A 203 -17.12 -0.12 7.64
C ALA A 203 -18.55 0.23 8.03
N ALA A 204 -18.98 1.45 7.72
CA ALA A 204 -20.32 1.97 7.98
C ALA A 204 -21.39 1.08 7.34
N ARG A 205 -21.26 0.81 6.04
CA ARG A 205 -22.17 -0.08 5.30
C ARG A 205 -22.22 -1.46 5.95
N ASN A 206 -21.05 -2.02 6.29
CA ASN A 206 -21.01 -3.35 6.88
C ASN A 206 -21.61 -3.40 8.29
N LEU A 207 -21.43 -2.37 9.11
CA LEU A 207 -22.08 -2.28 10.43
C LEU A 207 -23.60 -2.20 10.32
N LEU A 208 -24.10 -1.40 9.39
CA LEU A 208 -25.54 -1.25 9.13
C LEU A 208 -26.15 -2.55 8.58
N ASP A 209 -25.51 -3.17 7.59
CA ASP A 209 -25.94 -4.47 7.02
C ASP A 209 -25.98 -5.58 8.07
N ASN A 210 -25.17 -5.46 9.13
CA ASN A 210 -25.10 -6.39 10.24
C ASN A 210 -25.92 -5.94 11.47
N GLY A 211 -26.76 -4.92 11.31
CA GLY A 211 -27.82 -4.59 12.27
C GLY A 211 -27.49 -3.57 13.34
N ALA A 212 -26.37 -2.83 13.23
CA ALA A 212 -26.02 -1.79 14.19
C ALA A 212 -27.20 -0.81 14.43
N HIS A 213 -27.57 -0.59 15.69
CA HIS A 213 -28.75 0.20 16.07
C HIS A 213 -28.64 1.68 15.67
N GLN A 214 -27.50 2.29 15.98
CA GLN A 214 -27.20 3.65 15.60
C GLN A 214 -25.77 3.76 15.10
N LEU A 215 -25.58 4.56 14.06
CA LEU A 215 -24.29 4.94 13.54
C LEU A 215 -24.16 6.47 13.59
N VAL A 216 -23.11 6.94 14.26
CA VAL A 216 -22.72 8.35 14.33
C VAL A 216 -21.39 8.50 13.60
N ILE A 217 -21.29 9.43 12.65
CA ILE A 217 -20.12 9.65 11.81
C ILE A 217 -19.50 10.99 12.18
N VAL A 218 -18.30 10.98 12.73
CA VAL A 218 -17.54 12.20 13.02
C VAL A 218 -16.36 12.32 12.08
N ASN A 219 -16.10 13.51 11.55
CA ASN A 219 -14.97 13.74 10.66
C ASN A 219 -14.34 15.12 10.93
N ARG A 220 -13.04 15.25 10.61
CA ARG A 220 -12.32 16.52 10.73
C ARG A 220 -12.98 17.64 9.91
N THR A 221 -13.47 17.30 8.72
CA THR A 221 -14.27 18.19 7.87
C THR A 221 -15.74 17.82 8.05
N HIS A 222 -16.53 18.72 8.65
CA HIS A 222 -17.92 18.46 9.01
C HIS A 222 -18.82 18.13 7.80
N GLU A 223 -18.64 18.80 6.67
CA GLU A 223 -19.38 18.52 5.43
C GLU A 223 -19.25 17.06 5.00
N ASN A 224 -18.03 16.49 5.02
CA ASN A 224 -17.87 15.09 4.62
C ASN A 224 -18.56 14.11 5.59
N ALA A 225 -18.71 14.47 6.87
CA ALA A 225 -19.49 13.66 7.81
C ALA A 225 -20.98 13.71 7.49
N ILE A 226 -21.50 14.90 7.16
CA ILE A 226 -22.88 15.08 6.68
C ILE A 226 -23.12 14.23 5.44
N ASP A 227 -22.28 14.36 4.42
CA ASP A 227 -22.46 13.69 3.13
C ASP A 227 -22.53 12.16 3.30
N LEU A 228 -21.58 11.61 4.05
CA LEU A 228 -21.55 10.17 4.32
C LEU A 228 -22.75 9.73 5.17
N ALA A 229 -23.09 10.49 6.21
CA ALA A 229 -24.21 10.17 7.08
C ALA A 229 -25.54 10.18 6.31
N GLN A 230 -25.76 11.18 5.47
CA GLN A 230 -26.94 11.27 4.60
C GLN A 230 -27.02 10.10 3.62
N SER A 231 -25.89 9.73 2.99
CA SER A 231 -25.85 8.62 2.02
C SER A 231 -26.19 7.25 2.65
N LEU A 232 -26.05 7.11 3.97
CA LEU A 232 -26.23 5.86 4.70
C LEU A 232 -27.41 5.88 5.69
N GLY A 233 -28.14 7.00 5.80
CA GLY A 233 -29.20 7.15 6.81
C GLY A 233 -28.67 7.16 8.25
N ALA A 234 -27.43 7.60 8.46
CA ALA A 234 -26.77 7.71 9.75
C ALA A 234 -26.82 9.14 10.32
N THR A 235 -26.25 9.34 11.50
CA THR A 235 -26.12 10.65 12.17
C THR A 235 -24.68 11.17 12.12
N HIS A 236 -24.44 12.47 12.32
CA HIS A 236 -23.12 13.10 12.28
C HIS A 236 -22.91 14.06 13.46
#